data_AF-A0A6A6ZEI3-F1
#
_entry.id   AF-A0A6A6ZEI3-F1
#
_cell.length_a   1.000
_cell.length_b   1.000
_cell.length_c   1.000
_cell.angle_alpha   90.00
_cell.angle_beta   90.00
_cell.angle_gamma   90.00
#
_symmetry.space_group_name_H-M   'P 1'
#
loop_
_entity.id
_entity.type
_entity.pdbx_description
1 polymer ?
#
loop_
_entity_poly.entity_id
_entity_poly.type
_entity_poly.pdbx_seq_one_letter_code
_entity_poly.pdbx_strand_id
1 'polypeptide(L)'
;MTSVGVQQSYYWECNQWERRHSKYHTKKKAMANLNTDISKTIAVRYIHLIKDHKTPYNRLVTLKKFLCLTDATCRCKLADKYNALKTALQAAKKVEQWLANWTYITAQGKAVSLLETDGNRLQEDFLIACKALDQEYATSCLRKIFKHEAQGTTAEISSLETYVAEVTTYLRRTKPHSTGLAVSAAELEIAKLTETLSTGRGHHDSARLTPTCICGK
;
A
#
# COMPACT_ATOMS: atom_id res chain seq x y z
N MET A 1 54.87 -51.18 7.32
CA MET A 1 54.57 -49.75 7.09
C MET A 1 53.10 -49.57 6.64
N THR A 2 52.12 -49.96 7.47
CA THR A 2 50.67 -49.92 7.11
C THR A 2 49.78 -49.22 8.15
N SER A 3 50.28 -48.96 9.36
CA SER A 3 49.48 -48.38 10.45
C SER A 3 49.23 -46.87 10.30
N VAL A 4 50.22 -46.11 9.83
CA VAL A 4 50.14 -44.63 9.74
C VAL A 4 49.12 -44.16 8.70
N GLY A 5 49.01 -44.85 7.56
CA GLY A 5 48.04 -44.51 6.50
C GLY A 5 46.58 -44.73 6.92
N VAL A 6 46.32 -45.76 7.73
CA VAL A 6 44.97 -46.07 8.24
C VAL A 6 44.53 -45.05 9.28
N GLN A 7 45.43 -44.65 10.18
CA GLN A 7 45.15 -43.63 11.21
C GLN A 7 44.86 -42.26 10.58
N GLN A 8 45.56 -41.90 9.50
CA GLN A 8 45.38 -40.63 8.81
C GLN A 8 44.08 -40.61 7.97
N SER A 9 43.68 -41.74 7.38
CA SER A 9 42.38 -41.91 6.71
C SER A 9 41.21 -41.77 7.69
N TYR A 10 41.30 -42.45 8.84
CA TYR A 10 40.27 -42.37 9.89
C TYR A 10 40.08 -40.94 10.41
N TYR A 11 41.17 -40.21 10.68
CA TYR A 11 41.09 -38.81 11.10
C TYR A 11 40.43 -37.92 10.03
N TRP A 12 40.70 -38.16 8.74
CA TRP A 12 40.08 -37.41 7.65
C TRP A 12 38.57 -37.67 7.53
N GLU A 13 38.14 -38.93 7.70
CA GLU A 13 36.74 -39.33 7.72
C GLU A 13 35.98 -38.73 8.91
N CYS A 14 36.57 -38.75 10.11
CA CYS A 14 36.01 -38.11 11.30
C CYS A 14 35.81 -36.60 11.09
N ASN A 15 36.82 -35.90 10.57
CA ASN A 15 36.72 -34.47 10.28
C ASN A 15 35.65 -34.16 9.21
N GLN A 16 35.52 -35.00 8.18
CA GLN A 16 34.46 -34.85 7.17
C GLN A 16 33.07 -35.07 7.77
N TRP A 17 32.92 -36.09 8.61
CA TRP A 17 31.68 -36.37 9.32
C TRP A 17 31.30 -35.19 10.22
N GLU A 18 32.22 -34.66 11.03
CA GLU A 18 31.97 -33.51 11.90
C GLU A 18 31.53 -32.28 11.10
N ARG A 19 32.19 -31.98 9.98
CA ARG A 19 31.80 -30.87 9.09
C ARG A 19 30.40 -31.07 8.51
N ARG A 20 30.06 -32.28 8.06
CA ARG A 20 28.73 -32.60 7.52
C ARG A 20 27.66 -32.52 8.61
N HIS A 21 27.95 -33.04 9.79
CA HIS A 21 27.06 -33.03 10.94
C HIS A 21 26.80 -31.60 11.43
N SER A 22 27.85 -30.77 11.53
CA SER A 22 27.75 -29.35 11.87
C SER A 22 26.90 -28.58 10.83
N LYS A 23 27.17 -28.76 9.54
CA LYS A 23 26.36 -28.16 8.45
C LYS A 23 24.89 -28.59 8.53
N TYR A 24 24.63 -29.85 8.80
CA TYR A 24 23.27 -30.37 8.97
C TYR A 24 22.57 -29.73 10.16
N HIS A 25 23.24 -29.63 11.31
CA HIS A 25 22.69 -29.03 12.52
C HIS A 25 22.38 -27.54 12.32
N THR A 26 23.27 -26.79 11.66
CA THR A 26 23.03 -25.38 11.30
C THR A 26 21.80 -25.23 10.41
N LYS A 27 21.65 -26.06 9.37
CA LYS A 27 20.45 -26.04 8.51
C LYS A 27 19.19 -26.38 9.28
N LYS A 28 19.24 -27.40 10.14
CA LYS A 28 18.10 -27.83 10.98
C LYS A 28 17.67 -26.72 11.93
N LYS A 29 18.64 -26.04 12.56
CA LYS A 29 18.39 -24.87 13.41
C LYS A 29 17.76 -23.71 12.61
N ALA A 30 18.30 -23.41 11.43
CA ALA A 30 17.73 -22.39 10.54
C ALA A 30 16.27 -22.69 10.14
N MET A 31 15.95 -23.94 9.85
CA MET A 31 14.55 -24.34 9.56
C MET A 31 13.62 -24.18 10.75
N ALA A 32 14.07 -24.50 11.97
CA ALA A 32 13.30 -24.29 13.19
C ALA A 32 13.08 -22.79 13.50
N ASN A 33 14.12 -21.98 13.27
CA ASN A 33 14.02 -20.52 13.39
C ASN A 33 13.00 -19.97 12.40
N LEU A 34 13.06 -20.37 11.13
CA LEU A 34 12.11 -19.93 10.11
C LEU A 34 10.67 -20.31 10.46
N ASN A 35 10.43 -21.51 11.00
CA ASN A 35 9.11 -21.89 11.51
C ASN A 35 8.60 -20.96 12.62
N THR A 36 9.49 -20.56 13.53
CA THR A 36 9.19 -19.66 14.64
C THR A 36 8.89 -18.25 14.12
N ASP A 37 9.68 -17.76 13.17
CA ASP A 37 9.51 -16.44 12.58
C ASP A 37 8.21 -16.36 11.78
N ILE A 38 7.87 -17.40 11.01
CA ILE A 38 6.56 -17.50 10.33
C ILE A 38 5.44 -17.43 11.37
N SER A 39 5.51 -18.18 12.47
CA SER A 39 4.47 -18.16 13.50
C SER A 39 4.35 -16.81 14.21
N LYS A 40 5.45 -16.05 14.36
CA LYS A 40 5.46 -14.72 14.99
C LYS A 40 4.98 -13.60 14.06
N THR A 41 5.21 -13.73 12.76
CA THR A 41 4.92 -12.68 11.77
C THR A 41 3.48 -12.71 11.27
N ILE A 42 2.80 -13.86 11.30
CA ILE A 42 1.40 -13.95 10.89
C ILE A 42 0.46 -13.40 11.97
N ALA A 43 -0.68 -12.84 11.53
CA ALA A 43 -1.74 -12.45 12.46
C ALA A 43 -2.28 -13.68 13.21
N VAL A 44 -2.58 -13.50 14.50
CA VAL A 44 -3.04 -14.57 15.42
C VAL A 44 -4.19 -15.41 14.84
N ARG A 45 -5.12 -14.76 14.12
CA ARG A 45 -6.25 -15.41 13.46
C ARG A 45 -5.86 -16.52 12.48
N TYR A 46 -4.65 -16.49 11.91
CA TYR A 46 -4.20 -17.48 10.91
C TYR A 46 -3.31 -18.58 11.50
N ILE A 47 -3.00 -18.55 12.80
CA ILE A 47 -2.13 -19.56 13.44
C ILE A 47 -2.71 -20.97 13.31
N HIS A 48 -4.03 -21.11 13.40
CA HIS A 48 -4.71 -22.41 13.24
C HIS A 48 -4.44 -23.05 11.86
N LEU A 49 -4.23 -22.25 10.81
CA LEU A 49 -3.98 -22.74 9.45
C LEU A 49 -2.60 -23.38 9.28
N ILE A 50 -1.64 -23.05 10.15
CA ILE A 50 -0.25 -23.53 10.03
C ILE A 50 0.18 -24.47 11.15
N LYS A 51 -0.68 -24.67 12.15
CA LYS A 51 -0.36 -25.42 13.37
C LYS A 51 0.10 -26.85 13.07
N ASP A 52 -0.54 -27.50 12.11
CA ASP A 52 -0.29 -28.92 11.78
C ASP A 52 0.86 -29.12 10.78
N HIS A 53 1.42 -28.04 10.23
CA HIS A 53 2.50 -28.11 9.27
C HIS A 53 3.87 -28.06 9.97
N LYS A 54 4.66 -29.13 9.82
CA LYS A 54 5.99 -29.26 10.43
C LYS A 54 7.10 -28.49 9.69
N THR A 55 6.99 -28.39 8.38
CA THR A 55 8.00 -27.73 7.54
C THR A 55 7.62 -26.29 7.23
N PRO A 56 8.58 -25.36 7.16
CA PRO A 56 8.30 -23.96 6.81
C PRO A 56 7.73 -23.85 5.40
N TYR A 57 8.15 -24.71 4.47
CA TYR A 57 7.59 -24.77 3.11
C TYR A 57 6.08 -24.99 3.11
N ASN A 58 5.59 -26.07 3.74
CA ASN A 58 4.15 -26.35 3.82
C ASN A 58 3.37 -25.23 4.53
N ARG A 59 3.94 -24.63 5.60
CA ARG A 59 3.33 -23.46 6.25
C ARG A 59 3.15 -22.32 5.27
N LEU A 60 4.19 -21.97 4.51
CA LEU A 60 4.16 -20.88 3.53
C LEU A 60 3.22 -21.18 2.36
N VAL A 61 3.17 -22.42 1.87
CA VAL A 61 2.25 -22.81 0.79
C VAL A 61 0.80 -22.73 1.24
N THR A 62 0.48 -23.19 2.44
CA THR A 62 -0.88 -23.09 3.00
C THR A 62 -1.24 -21.63 3.26
N LEU A 63 -0.35 -20.85 3.89
CA LEU A 63 -0.55 -19.41 4.06
C LEU A 63 -0.73 -18.73 2.71
N LYS A 64 0.05 -19.08 1.69
CA LYS A 64 -0.12 -18.54 0.34
C LYS A 64 -1.52 -18.86 -0.19
N LYS A 65 -2.00 -20.10 -0.10
CA LYS A 65 -3.35 -20.48 -0.56
C LYS A 65 -4.47 -19.72 0.15
N PHE A 66 -4.31 -19.40 1.44
CA PHE A 66 -5.34 -18.73 2.24
C PHE A 66 -5.23 -17.20 2.24
N LEU A 67 -4.01 -16.66 2.21
CA LEU A 67 -3.72 -15.22 2.25
C LEU A 67 -3.62 -14.61 0.85
N CYS A 68 -3.07 -15.32 -0.13
CA CYS A 68 -3.47 -15.08 -1.50
C CYS A 68 -4.90 -15.60 -1.61
N LEU A 69 -5.85 -14.73 -1.26
CA LEU A 69 -7.12 -14.70 -1.96
C LEU A 69 -6.83 -15.05 -3.42
N THR A 70 -7.44 -16.12 -3.92
CA THR A 70 -7.34 -16.56 -5.32
C THR A 70 -7.24 -15.34 -6.23
N ASP A 71 -6.43 -15.39 -7.30
CA ASP A 71 -6.32 -14.28 -8.26
C ASP A 71 -7.70 -13.64 -8.56
N ALA A 72 -8.72 -14.49 -8.73
CA ALA A 72 -10.12 -14.12 -8.82
C ALA A 72 -10.65 -13.23 -7.66
N THR A 73 -10.45 -13.60 -6.39
CA THR A 73 -10.91 -12.79 -5.26
C THR A 73 -10.09 -11.51 -5.07
N CYS A 74 -8.79 -11.54 -5.42
CA CYS A 74 -7.97 -10.33 -5.46
C CYS A 74 -8.50 -9.36 -6.54
N ARG A 75 -8.80 -9.90 -7.73
CA ARG A 75 -9.45 -9.19 -8.84
C ARG A 75 -10.80 -8.63 -8.45
N CYS A 76 -11.66 -9.41 -7.79
CA CYS A 76 -12.95 -8.92 -7.30
C CYS A 76 -12.77 -7.77 -6.31
N LYS A 77 -11.91 -7.92 -5.30
CA LYS A 77 -11.63 -6.82 -4.34
C LYS A 77 -11.05 -5.58 -5.01
N LEU A 78 -10.22 -5.76 -6.04
CA LEU A 78 -9.66 -4.65 -6.79
C LEU A 78 -10.73 -3.96 -7.65
N ALA A 79 -11.62 -4.73 -8.28
CA ALA A 79 -12.78 -4.23 -9.00
C ALA A 79 -13.74 -3.48 -8.06
N ASP A 80 -14.00 -4.00 -6.86
CA ASP A 80 -14.82 -3.33 -5.85
C ASP A 80 -14.22 -1.97 -5.45
N LYS A 81 -12.90 -1.93 -5.21
CA LYS A 81 -12.18 -0.67 -4.92
C LYS A 81 -12.23 0.29 -6.10
N TYR A 82 -12.09 -0.21 -7.32
CA TYR A 82 -12.16 0.60 -8.54
C TYR A 82 -13.57 1.17 -8.77
N ASN A 83 -14.61 0.36 -8.61
CA ASN A 83 -16.01 0.80 -8.67
C ASN A 83 -16.31 1.81 -7.56
N ALA A 84 -15.78 1.61 -6.36
CA ALA A 84 -15.87 2.60 -5.29
C ALA A 84 -15.20 3.92 -5.68
N LEU A 85 -14.09 3.94 -6.42
CA LEU A 85 -13.46 5.19 -6.88
C LEU A 85 -14.36 5.99 -7.81
N LYS A 86 -15.15 5.33 -8.66
CA LYS A 86 -16.12 5.96 -9.56
C LYS A 86 -17.24 6.68 -8.79
N THR A 87 -17.61 6.18 -7.61
CA THR A 87 -18.74 6.70 -6.81
C THR A 87 -18.32 7.52 -5.57
N ALA A 88 -17.08 7.35 -5.08
CA ALA A 88 -16.63 7.82 -3.76
C ALA A 88 -16.50 9.35 -3.61
N LEU A 89 -16.56 10.10 -4.71
CA LEU A 89 -16.33 11.54 -4.69
C LEU A 89 -17.44 12.34 -3.98
N GLN A 90 -18.56 11.68 -3.66
CA GLN A 90 -19.62 12.23 -2.82
C GLN A 90 -19.13 12.65 -1.43
N ALA A 91 -18.02 12.06 -0.93
CA ALA A 91 -17.37 12.46 0.31
C ALA A 91 -16.20 13.43 0.02
N ALA A 92 -16.51 14.65 -0.41
CA ALA A 92 -15.58 15.71 -0.83
C ALA A 92 -14.45 16.08 0.17
N LYS A 93 -14.41 15.51 1.37
CA LYS A 93 -13.44 15.86 2.42
C LYS A 93 -12.00 15.38 2.19
N LYS A 94 -11.73 14.56 1.16
CA LYS A 94 -10.39 14.00 0.89
C LYS A 94 -10.06 13.89 -0.60
N VAL A 95 -10.24 14.96 -1.37
CA VAL A 95 -10.01 14.97 -2.83
C VAL A 95 -8.58 14.56 -3.21
N GLU A 96 -7.55 15.06 -2.51
CA GLU A 96 -6.15 14.69 -2.81
C GLU A 96 -5.88 13.19 -2.57
N GLN A 97 -6.42 12.62 -1.48
CA GLN A 97 -6.32 11.18 -1.23
C GLN A 97 -7.04 10.37 -2.31
N TRP A 98 -8.22 10.85 -2.74
CA TRP A 98 -8.97 10.20 -3.81
C TRP A 98 -8.21 10.22 -5.14
N LEU A 99 -7.59 11.36 -5.50
CA LEU A 99 -6.71 11.48 -6.68
C LEU A 99 -5.50 10.54 -6.60
N ALA A 100 -4.86 10.42 -5.43
CA ALA A 100 -3.77 9.46 -5.22
C ALA A 100 -4.23 7.99 -5.30
N ASN A 101 -5.45 7.70 -4.84
CA ASN A 101 -6.00 6.35 -4.93
C ASN A 101 -6.28 5.93 -6.38
N TRP A 102 -6.64 6.86 -7.27
CA TRP A 102 -6.82 6.56 -8.69
C TRP A 102 -5.53 6.05 -9.33
N THR A 103 -4.39 6.71 -9.15
CA THR A 103 -3.12 6.24 -9.72
C THR A 103 -2.69 4.91 -9.10
N TYR A 104 -2.82 4.77 -7.77
CA TYR A 104 -2.44 3.54 -7.07
C TYR A 104 -3.27 2.31 -7.46
N ILE A 105 -4.60 2.41 -7.47
CA ILE A 105 -5.49 1.27 -7.78
C ILE A 105 -5.40 0.90 -9.27
N THR A 106 -5.27 1.88 -10.16
CA THR A 106 -5.15 1.61 -11.60
C THR A 106 -3.79 1.02 -11.96
N ALA A 107 -2.69 1.41 -11.30
CA ALA A 107 -1.40 0.77 -11.43
C ALA A 107 -1.44 -0.71 -10.99
N GLN A 108 -2.16 -1.02 -9.90
CA GLN A 108 -2.43 -2.41 -9.51
C GLN A 108 -3.30 -3.15 -10.52
N GLY A 109 -4.32 -2.49 -11.09
CA GLY A 109 -5.20 -3.04 -12.11
C GLY A 109 -4.44 -3.47 -13.37
N LYS A 110 -3.48 -2.65 -13.82
CA LYS A 110 -2.60 -2.97 -14.95
C LYS A 110 -1.76 -4.22 -14.69
N ALA A 111 -1.24 -4.38 -13.46
CA ALA A 111 -0.43 -5.55 -13.10
C ALA A 111 -1.22 -6.87 -13.05
N VAL A 112 -2.54 -6.81 -12.89
CA VAL A 112 -3.44 -7.98 -12.77
C VAL A 112 -4.29 -8.18 -14.05
N SER A 113 -4.05 -7.39 -15.10
CA SER A 113 -4.80 -7.43 -16.37
C SER A 113 -6.33 -7.39 -16.12
N LEU A 114 -6.79 -6.40 -15.36
CA LEU A 114 -8.21 -6.17 -15.19
C LEU A 114 -8.79 -5.71 -16.54
N LEU A 115 -9.77 -6.43 -17.08
CA LEU A 115 -10.34 -6.15 -18.42
C LEU A 115 -10.98 -4.74 -18.51
N GLU A 116 -11.25 -4.11 -17.36
CA GLU A 116 -11.80 -2.76 -17.26
C GLU A 116 -10.79 -1.65 -17.57
N THR A 117 -9.49 -1.97 -17.74
CA THR A 117 -8.42 -1.01 -17.98
C THR A 117 -7.93 -0.93 -19.43
N ASP A 118 -8.65 -1.52 -20.38
CA ASP A 118 -8.24 -1.50 -21.79
C ASP A 118 -8.58 -0.15 -22.47
N GLY A 119 -7.71 0.29 -23.37
CA GLY A 119 -7.83 1.56 -24.09
C GLY A 119 -7.89 2.80 -23.19
N ASN A 120 -8.77 3.76 -23.53
CA ASN A 120 -8.92 5.04 -22.81
C ASN A 120 -9.97 5.01 -21.70
N ARG A 121 -10.57 3.85 -21.45
CA ARG A 121 -11.72 3.71 -20.54
C ARG A 121 -11.37 4.18 -19.12
N LEU A 122 -10.13 3.99 -18.70
CA LEU A 122 -9.59 4.51 -17.45
C LEU A 122 -9.67 6.03 -17.35
N GLN A 123 -9.26 6.73 -18.42
CA GLN A 123 -9.28 8.19 -18.51
C GLN A 123 -10.72 8.70 -18.52
N GLU A 124 -11.62 8.03 -19.25
CA GLU A 124 -13.03 8.37 -19.29
C GLU A 124 -13.72 8.19 -17.93
N ASP A 125 -13.55 7.03 -17.30
CA ASP A 125 -14.12 6.71 -15.99
C ASP A 125 -13.64 7.70 -14.92
N PHE A 126 -12.35 8.07 -14.95
CA PHE A 126 -11.79 9.10 -14.09
C PHE A 126 -12.46 10.46 -14.31
N LEU A 127 -12.55 10.92 -15.56
CA LEU A 127 -13.15 12.21 -15.88
C LEU A 127 -14.66 12.25 -15.61
N ILE A 128 -15.38 11.14 -15.81
CA ILE A 128 -16.78 11.01 -15.42
C ILE A 128 -16.91 11.17 -13.90
N ALA A 129 -16.04 10.54 -13.11
CA ALA A 129 -16.06 10.71 -11.67
C ALA A 129 -15.71 12.16 -11.27
N CYS A 130 -14.77 12.82 -11.97
CA CYS A 130 -14.43 14.23 -11.76
C CYS A 130 -15.60 15.21 -11.98
N LYS A 131 -16.68 14.82 -12.66
CA LYS A 131 -17.89 15.66 -12.78
C LYS A 131 -18.47 16.08 -11.44
N ALA A 132 -18.32 15.24 -10.40
CA ALA A 132 -18.76 15.59 -9.05
C ALA A 132 -17.91 16.68 -8.38
N LEU A 133 -16.69 16.95 -8.87
CA LEU A 133 -15.88 18.09 -8.45
C LEU A 133 -16.17 19.32 -9.28
N ASP A 134 -16.16 19.15 -10.60
CA ASP A 134 -16.40 20.22 -11.55
C ASP A 134 -16.90 19.67 -12.89
N GLN A 135 -18.19 19.85 -13.13
CA GLN A 135 -18.88 19.35 -14.32
C GLN A 135 -18.34 19.96 -15.62
N GLU A 136 -18.03 21.26 -15.61
CA GLU A 136 -17.62 21.98 -16.81
C GLU A 136 -16.21 21.55 -17.26
N TYR A 137 -15.28 21.51 -16.31
CA TYR A 137 -13.93 21.02 -16.56
C TYR A 137 -13.95 19.57 -17.07
N ALA A 138 -14.66 18.68 -16.37
CA ALA A 138 -14.73 17.26 -16.73
C ALA A 138 -15.31 17.06 -18.13
N THR A 139 -16.38 17.78 -18.48
CA THR A 139 -17.02 17.70 -19.80
C THR A 139 -16.10 18.22 -20.91
N SER A 140 -15.33 19.28 -20.64
CA SER A 140 -14.34 19.81 -21.58
C SER A 140 -13.24 18.79 -21.88
N CYS A 141 -12.71 18.12 -20.86
CA CYS A 141 -11.70 17.07 -21.02
C CYS A 141 -12.25 15.84 -21.76
N LEU A 142 -13.46 15.37 -21.41
CA LEU A 142 -14.11 14.25 -22.11
C LEU A 142 -14.32 14.55 -23.60
N ARG A 143 -14.70 15.79 -23.94
CA ARG A 143 -14.85 16.20 -25.35
C ARG A 143 -13.55 16.08 -26.14
N LYS A 144 -12.39 16.31 -25.51
CA LYS A 144 -11.09 16.12 -26.18
C LYS A 144 -10.83 14.65 -26.47
N ILE A 145 -11.11 13.76 -25.52
CA ILE A 145 -10.99 12.30 -25.72
C ILE A 145 -11.84 11.86 -26.91
N PHE A 146 -13.13 12.20 -26.92
CA PHE A 146 -14.03 11.81 -28.01
C PHE A 146 -13.61 12.37 -29.37
N LYS A 147 -13.00 13.56 -29.43
CA LYS A 147 -12.45 14.10 -30.68
C LYS A 147 -11.30 13.26 -31.20
N HIS A 148 -10.35 12.88 -30.34
CA HIS A 148 -9.22 12.04 -30.74
C HIS A 148 -9.67 10.63 -31.14
N GLU A 149 -10.70 10.09 -30.49
CA GLU A 149 -11.29 8.79 -30.88
C GLU A 149 -11.97 8.85 -32.24
N ALA A 150 -12.78 9.88 -32.51
CA ALA A 150 -13.42 10.08 -33.81
C ALA A 150 -12.40 10.27 -34.95
N GLN A 151 -11.22 10.81 -34.64
CA GLN A 151 -10.13 11.04 -35.60
C GLN A 151 -9.20 9.83 -35.74
N GLY A 152 -9.35 8.80 -34.90
CA GLY A 152 -8.44 7.65 -34.86
C GLY A 152 -7.06 7.98 -34.26
N THR A 153 -6.88 9.16 -33.65
CA THR A 153 -5.63 9.61 -33.02
C THR A 153 -5.58 9.24 -31.54
N THR A 154 -5.92 8.00 -31.22
CA THR A 154 -6.04 7.51 -29.84
C THR A 154 -4.71 7.59 -29.07
N ALA A 155 -3.58 7.54 -29.77
CA ALA A 155 -2.25 7.67 -29.19
C ALA A 155 -1.92 9.08 -28.65
N GLU A 156 -2.67 10.11 -29.06
CA GLU A 156 -2.50 11.49 -28.61
C GLU A 156 -3.24 11.78 -27.29
N ILE A 157 -4.06 10.84 -26.83
CA ILE A 157 -4.82 11.00 -25.59
C ILE A 157 -3.86 10.95 -24.40
N SER A 158 -3.91 11.99 -23.58
CA SER A 158 -3.09 12.10 -22.39
C SER A 158 -3.26 10.88 -21.47
N SER A 159 -2.17 10.51 -20.80
CA SER A 159 -2.20 9.45 -19.81
C SER A 159 -3.09 9.81 -18.62
N LEU A 160 -3.57 8.80 -17.88
CA LEU A 160 -4.32 9.02 -16.63
C LEU A 160 -3.53 9.86 -15.62
N GLU A 161 -2.23 9.62 -15.49
CA GLU A 161 -1.37 10.36 -14.56
C GLU A 161 -1.29 11.85 -14.93
N THR A 162 -1.24 12.15 -16.23
CA THR A 162 -1.31 13.52 -16.75
C THR A 162 -2.64 14.17 -16.38
N TYR A 163 -3.78 13.51 -16.60
CA TYR A 163 -5.09 14.04 -16.22
C TYR A 163 -5.24 14.26 -14.71
N VAL A 164 -4.72 13.35 -13.88
CA VAL A 164 -4.71 13.51 -12.42
C VAL A 164 -3.89 14.75 -12.02
N ALA A 165 -2.71 14.97 -12.62
CA ALA A 165 -1.88 16.13 -12.38
C ALA A 165 -2.57 17.44 -12.82
N GLU A 166 -3.21 17.43 -13.99
CA GLU A 166 -3.99 18.57 -14.50
C GLU A 166 -5.16 18.93 -13.59
N VAL A 167 -5.96 17.95 -13.17
CA VAL A 167 -7.08 18.14 -12.22
C VAL A 167 -6.58 18.69 -10.89
N THR A 168 -5.50 18.11 -10.35
CA THR A 168 -4.89 18.59 -9.11
C THR A 168 -4.49 20.05 -9.22
N THR A 169 -3.85 20.43 -10.33
CA THR A 169 -3.41 21.81 -10.58
C THR A 169 -4.59 22.75 -10.77
N TYR A 170 -5.60 22.32 -11.51
CA TYR A 170 -6.85 23.06 -11.72
C TYR A 170 -7.54 23.36 -10.38
N LEU A 171 -7.78 22.33 -9.56
CA LEU A 171 -8.48 22.47 -8.27
C LEU A 171 -7.73 23.39 -7.32
N ARG A 172 -6.39 23.32 -7.28
CA ARG A 172 -5.57 24.25 -6.47
C ARG A 172 -5.72 25.70 -6.91
N ARG A 173 -5.92 25.95 -8.21
CA ARG A 173 -6.07 27.30 -8.77
C ARG A 173 -7.49 27.85 -8.64
N THR A 174 -8.51 27.01 -8.79
CA THR A 174 -9.92 27.45 -8.88
C THR A 174 -10.72 27.22 -7.61
N LYS A 175 -10.33 26.26 -6.75
CA LYS A 175 -11.04 25.89 -5.51
C LYS A 175 -10.08 25.75 -4.31
N PRO A 176 -9.32 26.81 -3.96
CA PRO A 176 -8.27 26.75 -2.93
C PRO A 176 -8.78 26.39 -1.52
N HIS A 177 -10.07 26.60 -1.22
CA HIS A 177 -10.65 26.30 0.10
C HIS A 177 -11.12 24.84 0.28
N SER A 178 -11.11 24.01 -0.77
CA SER A 178 -11.47 22.58 -0.66
C SER A 178 -10.27 21.66 -0.41
N THR A 179 -9.05 22.17 -0.59
CA THR A 179 -7.79 21.46 -0.33
C THR A 179 -7.38 21.81 1.09
N GLY A 180 -7.48 20.85 2.02
CA GLY A 180 -7.38 21.01 3.48
C GLY A 180 -6.06 21.56 4.06
N LEU A 181 -5.28 22.31 3.29
CA LEU A 181 -4.10 23.06 3.75
C LEU A 181 -4.39 24.56 3.98
N ALA A 182 -5.46 25.13 3.39
CA ALA A 182 -5.77 26.55 3.57
C ALA A 182 -6.48 26.87 4.89
N VAL A 183 -7.13 25.89 5.53
CA VAL A 183 -7.90 26.10 6.77
C VAL A 183 -6.98 26.35 7.98
N SER A 184 -5.79 25.73 8.01
CA SER A 184 -4.89 25.85 9.16
C SER A 184 -4.18 27.21 9.28
N ALA A 185 -4.02 27.95 8.17
CA ALA A 185 -3.42 29.29 8.22
C ALA A 185 -4.44 30.37 8.58
N ALA A 186 -5.68 30.27 8.05
CA ALA A 186 -6.74 31.21 8.36
C ALA A 186 -7.23 31.11 9.82
N GLU A 187 -7.28 29.91 10.41
CA GLU A 187 -7.60 29.75 11.83
C GLU A 187 -6.51 30.34 12.75
N LEU A 188 -5.24 30.32 12.32
CA LEU A 188 -4.13 30.89 13.08
C LEU A 188 -4.15 32.43 13.07
N GLU A 189 -4.56 33.06 11.97
CA GLU A 189 -4.76 34.51 11.93
C GLU A 189 -6.00 34.97 12.71
N ILE A 190 -7.09 34.18 12.70
CA ILE A 190 -8.29 34.48 13.49
C ILE A 190 -8.03 34.28 15.00
N ALA A 191 -7.27 33.24 15.39
CA ALA A 191 -6.86 33.04 16.78
C ALA A 191 -5.95 34.19 17.29
N LYS A 192 -5.05 34.68 16.44
CA LYS A 192 -4.12 35.77 16.79
C LYS A 192 -4.82 37.12 17.00
N LEU A 193 -6.00 37.33 16.39
CA LEU A 193 -6.82 38.52 16.58
C LEU A 193 -7.75 38.41 17.81
N THR A 194 -7.97 37.21 18.33
CA THR A 194 -8.86 36.96 19.48
C THR A 194 -8.10 36.92 20.81
N GLU A 195 -6.79 36.64 20.80
CA GLU A 195 -5.96 36.57 22.02
C GLU A 195 -5.64 37.93 22.68
N THR A 196 -5.98 39.07 22.06
CA THR A 196 -5.73 40.39 22.69
C THR A 196 -6.88 40.86 23.60
N LEU A 197 -7.97 40.10 23.73
CA LEU A 197 -9.17 40.51 24.49
C LEU A 197 -9.73 39.40 25.38
N SER A 198 -8.92 38.81 26.26
CA SER A 198 -9.45 38.18 27.49
C SER A 198 -8.36 37.89 28.52
N THR A 199 -8.20 38.82 29.45
CA THR A 199 -7.63 38.61 30.79
C THR A 199 -8.64 37.84 31.65
N GLY A 200 -8.25 36.72 32.27
CA GLY A 200 -9.04 36.13 33.36
C GLY A 200 -8.75 34.67 33.74
N ARG A 201 -7.92 34.49 34.78
CA ARG A 201 -7.82 33.40 35.79
C ARG A 201 -8.46 32.02 35.52
N GLY A 202 -7.68 30.95 35.76
CA GLY A 202 -8.20 29.62 36.09
C GLY A 202 -7.16 28.50 36.11
N HIS A 203 -6.56 28.29 37.28
CA HIS A 203 -5.68 27.17 37.64
C HIS A 203 -6.44 25.83 37.65
N HIS A 204 -5.91 24.78 37.02
CA HIS A 204 -5.92 23.41 37.56
C HIS A 204 -4.85 22.55 36.88
N ASP A 205 -3.99 22.00 37.72
CA ASP A 205 -3.00 20.97 37.42
C ASP A 205 -3.64 19.71 36.82
N SER A 206 -3.00 19.15 35.80
CA SER A 206 -3.14 17.75 35.42
C SER A 206 -1.89 17.31 34.67
N ALA A 207 -0.95 16.74 35.43
CA ALA A 207 0.27 16.13 34.95
C ALA A 207 -0.02 15.10 33.84
N ARG A 208 0.49 15.35 32.63
CA ARG A 208 0.54 14.35 31.56
C ARG A 208 1.84 13.57 31.67
N LEU A 209 1.68 12.30 32.01
CA LEU A 209 2.70 11.26 31.95
C LEU A 209 3.29 11.18 30.54
N THR A 210 4.60 11.35 30.44
CA THR A 210 5.40 11.11 29.25
C THR A 210 5.48 9.59 28.97
N PRO A 211 5.18 9.12 27.75
CA PRO A 211 5.44 7.73 27.40
C PRO A 211 6.95 7.51 27.20
N THR A 212 7.53 6.63 28.01
CA THR A 212 8.92 6.19 27.93
C THR A 212 9.16 5.35 26.68
N CYS A 213 10.07 5.76 25.78
CA CYS A 213 10.53 4.91 24.67
C CYS A 213 11.31 3.70 25.21
N ILE A 214 11.04 2.51 24.68
CA ILE A 214 11.81 1.28 24.93
C ILE A 214 13.00 1.19 23.94
N CYS A 215 13.69 2.31 23.76
CA CYS A 215 14.86 2.45 22.91
C CYS A 215 15.91 3.28 23.65
N GLY A 216 16.39 2.76 24.78
CA GLY A 216 17.44 3.38 25.57
C GLY A 216 18.83 3.09 25.01
N LYS A 217 19.28 3.93 24.07
CA LYS A 217 20.56 4.68 24.05
C LYS A 217 20.64 5.48 22.77
#